data_AF-A0A7Y8L7W6-F1
#
_entry.id   AF-A0A7Y8L7W6-F1
#
_cell.length_a   1.000
_cell.length_b   1.000
_cell.length_c   1.000
_cell.angle_alpha   90.00
_cell.angle_beta   90.00
_cell.angle_gamma   90.00
#
_symmetry.space_group_name_H-M   'P 1'
#
loop_
_entity.id
_entity.type
_entity.pdbx_description
1 polymer ?
#
loop_
_entity_poly.entity_id
_entity_poly.type
_entity_poly.pdbx_seq_one_letter_code
_entity_poly.pdbx_strand_id
1 'polypeptide(L)'
;MKTALLKRRSSGIAPGWAKEIEKPEIKPGYARIYRVVRQIPPGKVATYGQIAKIVDWCTARMVGYAMAALRGRTDVPWQRVINSKGEISTRSRGDGALRQRKLLEKEGIRFDPKGRVNLRKARWKGLYAHSAEERKHGEVNHGQSPDEME
;
A
#
# COMPACT_ATOMS: atom_id res chain seq x y z
N MET A 1 -19.29 -13.91 63.93
CA MET A 1 -20.59 -13.20 63.98
C MET A 1 -20.61 -12.16 62.87
N LYS A 2 -21.74 -12.04 62.17
CA LYS A 2 -21.99 -11.23 60.97
C LYS A 2 -22.21 -9.75 61.32
N THR A 3 -21.71 -8.81 60.50
CA THR A 3 -22.30 -7.48 60.15
C THR A 3 -21.28 -6.71 59.29
N ALA A 4 -21.46 -6.53 57.98
CA ALA A 4 -22.36 -5.61 57.26
C ALA A 4 -21.57 -4.41 56.66
N LEU A 5 -21.30 -4.55 55.35
CA LEU A 5 -21.40 -3.54 54.29
C LEU A 5 -21.39 -2.04 54.68
N LEU A 6 -20.37 -1.30 54.20
CA LEU A 6 -20.63 0.02 53.62
C LEU A 6 -19.82 0.21 52.34
N LYS A 7 -20.52 -0.01 51.22
CA LYS A 7 -20.05 0.23 49.86
C LYS A 7 -19.93 1.74 49.64
N ARG A 8 -18.77 2.33 49.93
CA ARG A 8 -18.45 3.68 49.46
C ARG A 8 -18.24 3.61 47.94
N ARG A 9 -19.26 4.05 47.21
CA ARG A 9 -19.15 4.47 45.80
C ARG A 9 -18.18 5.64 45.74
N SER A 10 -16.91 5.37 45.50
CA SER A 10 -15.99 6.38 44.96
C SER A 10 -16.26 6.47 43.47
N SER A 11 -17.02 7.49 43.11
CA SER A 11 -17.10 8.06 41.76
C SER A 11 -15.70 8.48 41.31
N GLY A 12 -14.97 7.54 40.71
CA GLY A 12 -13.72 7.83 40.01
C GLY A 12 -14.02 8.53 38.70
N ILE A 13 -14.08 9.86 38.73
CA ILE A 13 -13.95 10.66 37.51
C ILE A 13 -12.48 10.53 37.10
N ALA A 14 -12.22 9.73 36.06
CA ALA A 14 -10.89 9.71 35.45
C ALA A 14 -10.54 11.15 34.98
N PRO A 15 -9.31 11.64 35.22
CA PRO A 15 -8.92 12.98 34.81
C PRO A 15 -8.96 13.13 33.28
N GLY A 16 -9.41 14.29 32.80
CA GLY A 16 -9.73 14.57 31.39
C GLY A 16 -8.59 14.50 30.37
N TRP A 17 -7.39 14.08 30.79
CA TRP A 17 -6.28 13.74 29.89
C TRP A 17 -6.30 12.25 29.48
N ALA A 18 -7.12 11.41 30.11
CA ALA A 18 -7.46 10.07 29.63
C ALA A 18 -8.46 10.10 28.45
N LYS A 19 -8.40 11.14 27.60
CA LYS A 19 -8.95 11.06 26.26
C LYS A 19 -8.12 10.03 25.52
N GLU A 20 -8.66 8.81 25.52
CA GLU A 20 -8.40 7.74 24.58
C GLU A 20 -7.74 8.29 23.31
N ILE A 21 -6.52 7.82 23.01
CA ILE A 21 -5.87 8.10 21.74
C ILE A 21 -6.79 7.47 20.69
N GLU A 22 -7.73 8.27 20.16
CA GLU A 22 -8.64 7.84 19.10
C GLU A 22 -7.77 7.36 17.95
N LYS A 23 -7.65 6.03 17.84
CA LYS A 23 -7.04 5.40 16.67
C LYS A 23 -7.85 5.93 15.49
N PRO A 24 -7.21 6.59 14.51
CA PRO A 24 -7.96 7.12 13.38
C PRO A 24 -8.77 5.98 12.78
N GLU A 25 -10.09 6.15 12.74
CA GLU A 25 -11.01 5.13 12.26
C GLU A 25 -10.70 4.92 10.76
N ILE A 26 -9.95 3.86 10.47
CA ILE A 26 -9.63 3.51 9.09
C ILE A 26 -10.94 3.06 8.47
N LYS A 27 -11.51 3.88 7.57
CA LYS A 27 -12.69 3.50 6.78
C LYS A 27 -12.48 2.09 6.24
N PRO A 28 -13.43 1.14 6.39
CA PRO A 28 -13.21 -0.27 6.07
C PRO A 28 -12.63 -0.52 4.67
N GLY A 29 -12.97 0.33 3.69
CA GLY A 29 -12.42 0.30 2.33
C GLY A 29 -10.92 0.63 2.22
N TYR A 30 -10.38 1.51 3.08
CA TYR A 30 -8.98 1.93 3.01
C TYR A 30 -8.03 0.84 3.51
N ALA A 31 -8.46 0.01 4.45
CA ALA A 31 -7.66 -1.12 4.94
C ALA A 31 -7.25 -2.06 3.80
N ARG A 32 -8.16 -2.36 2.85
CA ARG A 32 -7.86 -3.17 1.66
C ARG A 32 -6.83 -2.49 0.75
N ILE A 33 -6.97 -1.19 0.52
CA ILE A 33 -6.01 -0.40 -0.27
C ILE A 33 -4.63 -0.44 0.38
N TYR A 34 -4.54 -0.20 1.69
CA TYR A 34 -3.26 -0.20 2.41
C TYR A 34 -2.59 -1.57 2.41
N ARG A 35 -3.35 -2.67 2.48
CA ARG A 35 -2.81 -4.04 2.34
C ARG A 35 -2.10 -4.21 1.00
N VAL A 36 -2.69 -3.75 -0.10
CA VAL A 36 -2.05 -3.82 -1.43
C VAL A 36 -0.83 -2.92 -1.52
N VAL A 37 -0.91 -1.68 -1.01
CA VAL A 37 0.21 -0.72 -1.07
C VAL A 37 1.44 -1.21 -0.31
N ARG A 38 1.26 -1.91 0.81
CA ARG A 38 2.36 -2.54 1.56
C ARG A 38 3.15 -3.58 0.75
N GLN A 39 2.54 -4.16 -0.28
CA GLN A 39 3.18 -5.18 -1.12
C GLN A 39 4.05 -4.59 -2.24
N ILE A 40 4.06 -3.27 -2.41
CA ILE A 40 4.94 -2.63 -3.41
C ILE A 40 6.37 -2.67 -2.85
N PRO A 41 7.33 -3.38 -3.49
CA PRO A 41 8.69 -3.47 -2.96
C PRO A 41 9.45 -2.14 -3.10
N PRO A 42 10.51 -1.92 -2.29
CA PRO A 42 11.40 -0.77 -2.46
C PRO A 42 11.95 -0.69 -3.90
N GLY A 43 12.10 0.53 -4.42
CA GLY A 43 12.61 0.76 -5.78
C GLY A 43 11.60 0.42 -6.88
N LYS A 44 10.34 0.13 -6.51
CA LYS A 44 9.21 0.02 -7.44
C LYS A 44 8.10 1.00 -7.09
N VAL A 45 7.31 1.34 -8.10
CA VAL A 45 6.16 2.23 -7.99
C VAL A 45 4.91 1.58 -8.57
N ALA A 46 3.74 1.95 -8.04
CA ALA A 46 2.45 1.58 -8.60
C ALA A 46 1.65 2.83 -8.94
N THR A 47 0.79 2.76 -9.95
CA THR A 47 -0.12 3.86 -10.25
C THR A 47 -1.40 3.76 -9.45
N TYR A 48 -2.06 4.89 -9.16
CA TYR A 48 -3.37 4.86 -8.49
C TYR A 48 -4.38 3.93 -9.18
N GLY A 49 -4.43 3.96 -10.52
CA GLY A 49 -5.29 3.08 -11.30
C GLY A 49 -4.91 1.61 -11.21
N GLN A 50 -3.62 1.29 -11.10
CA GLN A 50 -3.16 -0.08 -10.88
C GLN A 50 -3.61 -0.61 -9.51
N ILE A 51 -3.47 0.18 -8.45
CA ILE A 51 -3.93 -0.22 -7.11
C ILE A 51 -5.44 -0.41 -7.10
N ALA A 52 -6.18 0.50 -7.72
CA ALA A 52 -7.63 0.37 -7.89
C ALA A 52 -8.03 -0.94 -8.58
N LYS A 53 -7.34 -1.30 -9.68
CA LYS A 53 -7.57 -2.56 -10.40
C LYS A 53 -7.25 -3.81 -9.57
N ILE A 54 -6.22 -3.76 -8.71
CA ILE A 54 -5.87 -4.90 -7.84
C ILE A 54 -6.89 -5.08 -6.71
N VAL A 55 -7.40 -3.97 -6.16
CA VAL A 55 -8.40 -4.00 -5.08
C VAL A 55 -9.81 -4.35 -5.60
N ASP A 56 -10.08 -4.05 -6.88
CA ASP A 56 -11.27 -4.44 -7.64
C ASP A 56 -12.62 -4.01 -7.01
N TRP A 57 -12.63 -2.85 -6.36
CA TRP A 57 -13.84 -2.23 -5.78
C TRP A 57 -13.76 -0.70 -5.72
N CYS A 58 -12.57 -0.12 -5.84
CA CYS A 58 -12.38 1.32 -5.65
C CYS A 58 -11.88 2.00 -6.92
N THR A 59 -12.04 3.33 -6.97
CA THR A 59 -11.50 4.14 -8.07
C THR A 59 -10.09 4.61 -7.76
N ALA A 60 -9.31 4.96 -8.79
CA ALA A 60 -8.01 5.59 -8.63
C ALA A 60 -8.06 6.86 -7.76
N ARG A 61 -9.18 7.61 -7.83
CA ARG A 61 -9.41 8.79 -6.99
C ARG A 61 -9.56 8.40 -5.51
N MET A 62 -10.28 7.33 -5.21
CA MET A 62 -10.42 6.80 -3.85
C MET A 62 -9.08 6.33 -3.28
N VAL A 63 -8.21 5.71 -4.08
CA VAL A 63 -6.82 5.39 -3.67
C VAL A 63 -6.06 6.67 -3.29
N GLY A 64 -6.19 7.73 -4.09
CA GLY A 64 -5.61 9.03 -3.77
C GLY A 64 -6.10 9.60 -2.43
N TYR A 65 -7.40 9.51 -2.13
CA TYR A 65 -7.94 9.90 -0.82
C TYR A 65 -7.42 9.02 0.31
N ALA A 66 -7.28 7.71 0.09
CA ALA A 66 -6.71 6.82 1.08
C ALA A 66 -5.24 7.18 1.41
N MET A 67 -4.43 7.52 0.40
CA MET A 67 -3.05 7.98 0.62
C MET A 67 -3.01 9.32 1.37
N ALA A 68 -3.88 10.27 1.02
CA ALA A 68 -3.95 11.57 1.69
C ALA A 68 -4.45 11.49 3.15
N ALA A 69 -5.22 10.45 3.49
CA ALA A 69 -5.72 10.22 4.84
C ALA A 69 -4.64 9.70 5.82
N LEU A 70 -3.48 9.25 5.33
CA LEU A 70 -2.38 8.80 6.17
C LEU A 70 -1.75 10.00 6.89
N ARG A 71 -1.83 10.02 8.23
CA ARG A 71 -1.23 11.05 9.09
C ARG A 71 -0.03 10.48 9.86
N GLY A 72 0.95 11.34 10.16
CA GLY A 72 2.06 10.99 11.05
C GLY A 72 3.00 9.89 10.51
N ARG A 73 3.51 9.05 11.43
CA ARG A 73 4.30 7.86 11.10
C ARG A 73 3.34 6.74 10.69
N THR A 74 3.53 6.21 9.49
CA THR A 74 2.78 5.08 8.94
C THR A 74 3.76 4.06 8.36
N ASP A 75 3.41 2.78 8.45
CA ASP A 75 4.10 1.67 7.82
C ASP A 75 3.68 1.49 6.34
N VAL A 76 2.65 2.21 5.89
CA VAL A 76 2.19 2.17 4.50
C VAL A 76 3.16 2.98 3.62
N PRO A 77 3.80 2.38 2.59
CA PRO A 77 4.76 3.06 1.73
C PRO A 77 4.04 3.94 0.68
N TRP A 78 3.31 4.95 1.14
CA TRP A 78 2.49 5.84 0.34
C TRP A 78 3.29 6.55 -0.78
N GLN A 79 4.58 6.79 -0.55
CA GLN A 79 5.46 7.43 -1.52
C GLN A 79 5.56 6.64 -2.84
N ARG A 80 5.33 5.32 -2.81
CA ARG A 80 5.43 4.42 -3.97
C ARG A 80 4.21 4.49 -4.89
N VAL A 81 3.17 5.25 -4.53
CA VAL A 81 1.96 5.43 -5.34
C VAL A 81 1.99 6.75 -6.11
N ILE A 82 2.00 6.69 -7.44
CA ILE A 82 2.14 7.86 -8.33
C ILE A 82 1.05 7.91 -9.41
N ASN A 83 1.01 8.98 -10.21
CA ASN A 83 0.00 9.10 -11.27
C ASN A 83 0.32 8.19 -12.49
N SER A 84 -0.64 8.07 -13.41
CA SER A 84 -0.49 7.25 -14.63
C SER A 84 0.57 7.77 -15.61
N LYS A 85 0.96 9.05 -15.51
CA LYS A 85 2.02 9.66 -16.31
C LYS A 85 3.43 9.41 -15.74
N GLY A 86 3.53 8.73 -14.60
CA GLY A 86 4.80 8.51 -13.90
C GLY A 86 5.25 9.70 -13.07
N GLU A 87 4.37 10.65 -12.77
CA GLU A 87 4.70 11.86 -12.02
C GLU A 87 4.18 11.75 -10.58
N ILE A 88 4.91 12.42 -9.68
CA ILE A 88 4.41 12.70 -8.33
C ILE A 88 3.20 13.62 -8.47
N SER A 89 2.09 13.22 -7.84
CA SER A 89 0.86 14.02 -7.91
C SER A 89 1.01 15.26 -7.04
N THR A 90 0.93 16.42 -7.68
CA THR A 90 0.86 17.73 -7.00
C THR A 90 -0.55 17.94 -6.45
N ARG A 91 -0.88 17.22 -5.37
CA ARG A 91 -2.12 17.43 -4.64
C ARG A 91 -1.75 18.00 -3.28
N SER A 92 -2.11 19.26 -3.08
CA SER A 92 -2.00 20.05 -1.84
C SER A 92 -0.74 20.92 -1.73
N ARG A 93 -1.00 22.18 -1.38
CA ARG A 93 -0.04 23.22 -1.00
C ARG A 93 0.90 22.70 0.09
N GLY A 94 2.21 22.82 -0.12
CA GLY A 94 3.26 22.42 0.84
C GLY A 94 4.30 21.45 0.27
N ASP A 95 5.18 20.94 1.14
CA ASP A 95 6.40 20.20 0.76
C ASP A 95 6.17 18.69 0.47
N GLY A 96 4.91 18.26 0.34
CA GLY A 96 4.56 16.84 0.19
C GLY A 96 5.18 16.18 -1.05
N ALA A 97 5.17 16.88 -2.19
CA ALA A 97 5.76 16.38 -3.44
C ALA A 97 7.29 16.24 -3.33
N LEU A 98 7.96 17.21 -2.69
CA LEU A 98 9.40 17.16 -2.45
C LEU A 98 9.77 16.01 -1.50
N ARG A 99 8.98 15.80 -0.44
CA ARG A 99 9.16 14.67 0.48
C ARG A 99 8.98 13.33 -0.25
N GLN A 100 7.95 13.21 -1.07
CA GLN A 100 7.71 11.99 -1.85
C GLN A 100 8.88 11.69 -2.79
N ARG A 101 9.39 12.71 -3.50
CA ARG A 101 10.55 12.60 -4.38
C ARG A 101 11.79 12.09 -3.63
N LYS A 102 12.14 12.75 -2.52
CA LYS A 102 13.32 12.38 -1.71
C LYS A 102 13.24 10.93 -1.21
N LEU A 103 12.06 10.48 -0.79
CA LEU A 103 11.87 9.09 -0.35
C LEU A 103 12.04 8.10 -1.51
N LEU A 104 11.50 8.40 -2.68
CA LEU A 104 11.66 7.55 -3.86
C LEU A 104 13.11 7.50 -4.35
N GLU A 105 13.82 8.64 -4.36
CA GLU A 105 15.23 8.73 -4.73
C GLU A 105 16.12 7.91 -3.79
N LYS A 106 15.82 7.90 -2.48
CA LYS A 106 16.48 7.03 -1.48
C LYS A 106 16.27 5.54 -1.76
N GLU A 107 15.15 5.18 -2.38
CA GLU A 107 14.88 3.81 -2.82
C GLU A 107 15.45 3.50 -4.23
N GLY A 108 16.24 4.40 -4.82
CA GLY A 108 16.89 4.21 -6.11
C GLY A 108 16.04 4.59 -7.32
N ILE A 109 14.84 5.15 -7.13
CA ILE A 109 14.03 5.65 -8.23
C ILE A 109 14.69 6.91 -8.82
N ARG A 110 14.73 6.97 -10.16
CA ARG A 110 15.24 8.12 -10.91
C ARG A 110 14.11 8.81 -11.65
N PHE A 111 14.20 10.13 -11.73
CA PHE A 111 13.27 10.98 -12.46
C PHE A 111 13.97 11.55 -13.70
N ASP A 112 13.25 11.63 -14.82
CA ASP A 112 13.71 12.34 -16.02
C ASP A 112 13.73 13.87 -15.78
N PRO A 113 14.30 14.67 -16.71
CA PRO A 113 14.30 16.13 -16.60
C PRO A 113 12.90 16.76 -16.51
N LYS A 114 11.85 16.05 -16.92
CA LYS A 114 10.44 16.47 -16.81
C LYS A 114 9.80 16.02 -15.48
N GLY A 115 10.56 15.40 -14.59
CA GLY A 115 10.09 14.94 -13.29
C GLY A 115 9.29 13.64 -13.32
N ARG A 116 9.50 12.78 -14.32
CA ARG A 116 8.77 11.52 -14.51
C ARG A 116 9.63 10.29 -14.21
N VAL A 117 9.03 9.31 -13.57
CA VAL A 117 9.60 7.98 -13.39
C VAL A 117 9.40 7.17 -14.68
N ASN A 118 10.45 6.45 -15.10
CA ASN A 118 10.33 5.49 -16.20
C ASN A 118 9.50 4.27 -15.75
N LEU A 119 8.19 4.32 -15.99
CA LEU A 119 7.25 3.26 -15.61
C LEU A 119 7.55 1.92 -16.29
N ARG A 120 8.21 1.88 -17.45
CA ARG A 120 8.59 0.58 -18.08
C ARG A 120 9.56 -0.21 -17.20
N LYS A 121 10.43 0.48 -16.45
CA LYS A 121 11.46 -0.14 -15.59
C LYS A 121 11.03 -0.26 -14.14
N ALA A 122 10.42 0.80 -13.61
CA ALA A 122 10.14 0.94 -12.18
C ALA A 122 8.74 0.47 -11.77
N ARG A 123 7.83 0.20 -12.70
CA ARG A 123 6.48 -0.21 -12.34
C ARG A 123 6.49 -1.58 -11.66
N TRP A 124 5.80 -1.68 -10.54
CA TRP A 124 5.53 -2.94 -9.87
C TRP A 124 4.66 -3.82 -10.76
N LYS A 125 5.02 -5.10 -10.93
CA LYS A 125 4.27 -6.02 -11.79
C LYS A 125 2.93 -6.47 -11.18
N GLY A 126 2.71 -6.23 -9.88
CA GLY A 126 1.50 -6.62 -9.15
C GLY A 126 1.63 -7.98 -8.47
N LEU A 127 0.56 -8.41 -7.78
CA LEU A 127 0.54 -9.61 -6.93
C LEU A 127 0.60 -10.94 -7.70
N TYR A 128 0.26 -10.93 -8.99
CA TYR A 128 0.16 -12.14 -9.83
C TYR A 128 1.33 -12.31 -10.82
N ALA A 129 2.43 -11.59 -10.61
CA ALA A 129 3.54 -11.58 -11.57
C ALA A 129 4.27 -12.93 -11.68
N HIS A 130 4.25 -13.74 -10.61
CA HIS A 130 5.00 -15.00 -10.55
C HIS A 130 4.37 -16.11 -11.41
N SER A 131 3.04 -16.16 -11.53
CA SER A 131 2.34 -17.24 -12.26
C SER A 131 2.30 -17.06 -13.78
N ALA A 132 2.64 -15.88 -14.31
CA ALA A 132 2.70 -15.65 -15.76
C ALA A 132 4.05 -16.03 -16.38
N GLU A 133 5.13 -16.04 -15.59
CA GLU A 133 6.47 -16.41 -16.04
C GLU A 133 6.65 -17.94 -16.02
N GLU A 134 6.04 -18.64 -15.04
CA GLU A 134 6.02 -20.12 -14.96
C GLU A 134 5.25 -20.77 -16.12
N ARG A 135 4.16 -20.14 -16.58
CA ARG A 135 3.37 -20.62 -17.73
C ARG A 135 4.11 -20.56 -19.07
N LYS A 136 5.15 -19.74 -19.20
CA LYS A 136 5.95 -19.65 -20.44
C LYS A 136 7.11 -20.65 -20.48
N HIS A 137 7.43 -21.32 -19.38
CA HIS A 137 8.57 -22.25 -19.30
C HIS A 137 8.14 -23.73 -19.27
N GLY A 138 6.84 -24.02 -19.20
CA GLY A 138 6.29 -25.38 -19.15
C GLY A 138 5.90 -25.99 -20.51
N GLU A 139 6.23 -25.34 -21.63
CA GLU A 139 5.83 -25.78 -22.98
C GLU A 139 7.06 -26.17 -23.81
N VAL A 140 7.92 -27.04 -23.26
CA VAL A 140 8.95 -27.75 -24.03
C VAL A 140 9.08 -29.19 -23.50
N ASN A 141 8.92 -30.14 -24.41
CA ASN A 141 9.17 -31.60 -24.35
C ASN A 141 8.16 -32.53 -23.65
N HIS A 142 7.21 -33.02 -24.45
CA HIS A 142 6.94 -34.46 -24.53
C HIS A 142 6.86 -34.89 -26.00
N GLY A 143 8.04 -34.98 -26.61
CA GLY A 143 8.24 -35.63 -27.89
C GLY A 143 9.41 -36.60 -27.75
N GLN A 144 9.13 -37.78 -27.22
CA GLN A 144 9.88 -39.01 -27.49
C GLN A 144 9.08 -40.20 -26.98
N SER A 145 8.51 -40.92 -27.94
CA SER A 145 7.94 -42.25 -27.81
C SER A 145 9.09 -43.26 -27.76
N PRO A 146 9.16 -44.15 -26.76
CA PRO A 146 9.97 -45.35 -26.86
C PRO A 146 9.09 -46.56 -26.58
N ASP A 147 8.59 -47.20 -27.63
CA ASP A 147 8.11 -48.58 -27.58
C ASP A 147 8.34 -49.23 -28.95
N GLU A 148 9.63 -49.35 -29.30
CA GLU A 148 10.15 -50.47 -30.09
C GLU A 148 10.98 -51.31 -29.10
N MET A 149 10.43 -52.45 -28.67
CA MET A 149 11.15 -53.71 -28.37
C MET A 149 10.15 -54.73 -27.82
N GLU A 150 9.56 -55.53 -28.72
CA GLU A 150 9.71 -57.01 -28.80
C GLU A 150 8.65 -57.60 -29.75
#